data_AF-A0A433RXH7-F1
#
_entry.id   AF-A0A433RXH7-F1
#
_cell.length_a   1.000
_cell.length_b   1.000
_cell.length_c   1.000
_cell.angle_alpha   90.00
_cell.angle_beta   90.00
_cell.angle_gamma   90.00
#
_symmetry.space_group_name_H-M   'P 1'
#
loop_
_entity.id
_entity.type
_entity.pdbx_description
1 polymer ?
#
loop_
_entity_poly.entity_id
_entity_poly.type
_entity_poly.pdbx_seq_one_letter_code
_entity_poly.pdbx_strand_id
1 'polypeptide(L)'
;MWELAMRLRSAGKHEEALKQFEKITVENPQDAEAQYYAATNEVLGREKEAVPYYEKAIALGYDEVDAYIGLGSTYRVLHRYEDARKILEQGYEQFPDNFALPPLLAMPYYNLQEHEKATTLLLQCYVKASLDNDVQAFSRAINYYATHLND
;
A
#
# COMPACT_ATOMS: atom_id res chain seq x y z
N MET A 1 -10.48 -12.31 -22.44
CA MET A 1 -9.18 -11.66 -22.14
C MET A 1 -8.93 -11.61 -20.64
N TRP A 2 -9.91 -11.13 -19.86
CA TRP A 2 -9.86 -11.11 -18.38
C TRP A 2 -9.46 -12.43 -17.72
N GLU A 3 -10.22 -13.50 -17.97
CA GLU A 3 -9.99 -14.82 -17.35
C GLU A 3 -8.59 -15.38 -17.67
N LEU A 4 -8.10 -15.16 -18.89
CA LEU A 4 -6.75 -15.54 -19.28
C LEU A 4 -5.70 -14.73 -18.52
N ALA A 5 -5.89 -13.42 -18.40
CA ALA A 5 -5.00 -12.53 -17.65
C ALA A 5 -4.87 -12.99 -16.19
N MET A 6 -6.01 -13.25 -15.54
CA MET A 6 -6.07 -13.75 -14.17
C MET A 6 -5.40 -15.11 -14.02
N ARG A 7 -5.68 -16.05 -14.93
CA ARG A 7 -5.05 -17.38 -14.91
C ARG A 7 -3.53 -17.29 -15.06
N LEU A 8 -3.02 -16.46 -15.98
CA LEU A 8 -1.59 -16.22 -16.15
C LEU A 8 -0.97 -15.62 -14.90
N ARG A 9 -1.66 -14.65 -14.28
CA ARG A 9 -1.23 -14.02 -13.04
C ARG A 9 -1.12 -15.02 -11.90
N SER A 10 -2.15 -15.84 -11.68
CA SER A 10 -2.16 -16.89 -10.65
C SER A 10 -1.10 -17.97 -10.90
N ALA A 11 -0.71 -18.19 -12.17
CA ALA A 11 0.37 -19.09 -12.55
C ALA A 11 1.78 -18.46 -12.43
N GLY A 12 1.90 -17.22 -11.93
CA GLY A 12 3.18 -16.51 -11.80
C GLY A 12 3.75 -16.00 -13.13
N LYS A 13 3.00 -16.06 -14.22
CA LYS A 13 3.42 -15.63 -15.56
C LYS A 13 3.16 -14.13 -15.73
N HIS A 14 3.86 -13.32 -14.94
CA HIS A 14 3.60 -11.89 -14.78
C HIS A 14 3.74 -11.09 -16.09
N GLU A 15 4.77 -11.31 -16.92
CA GLU A 15 4.87 -10.69 -18.25
C GLU A 15 3.69 -11.03 -19.17
N GLU A 16 3.26 -12.30 -19.20
CA GLU A 16 2.16 -12.73 -20.06
C GLU A 16 0.84 -12.14 -19.58
N ALA A 17 0.62 -12.11 -18.26
CA ALA A 17 -0.55 -11.51 -17.64
C ALA A 17 -0.63 -10.01 -17.93
N LEU A 18 0.49 -9.28 -17.74
CA LEU A 18 0.58 -7.85 -18.02
C LEU A 18 0.15 -7.54 -19.46
N LYS A 19 0.67 -8.29 -20.45
CA LYS A 19 0.26 -8.11 -21.86
C LYS A 19 -1.23 -8.28 -22.09
N GLN A 20 -1.91 -9.11 -21.30
CA GLN A 20 -3.36 -9.25 -21.40
C GLN A 20 -4.07 -8.07 -20.71
N PHE A 21 -3.63 -7.66 -19.52
CA PHE A 21 -4.19 -6.50 -18.84
C PHE A 21 -4.01 -5.21 -19.64
N GLU A 22 -2.86 -4.99 -20.29
CA GLU A 22 -2.63 -3.85 -21.18
C GLU A 22 -3.60 -3.82 -22.37
N LYS A 23 -3.96 -4.97 -22.94
CA LYS A 23 -4.99 -5.03 -23.99
C LYS A 23 -6.36 -4.62 -23.44
N ILE A 24 -6.70 -5.12 -22.25
CA ILE A 24 -7.97 -4.80 -21.59
C ILE A 24 -8.03 -3.30 -21.27
N THR A 25 -6.95 -2.69 -20.79
CA THR A 25 -6.91 -1.25 -20.49
C THR A 25 -6.91 -0.38 -21.73
N VAL A 26 -6.44 -0.88 -22.88
CA VAL A 26 -6.57 -0.19 -24.18
C VAL A 26 -8.01 -0.25 -24.69
N GLU A 27 -8.67 -1.41 -24.59
CA GLU A 27 -10.06 -1.59 -25.02
C GLU A 27 -11.06 -0.87 -24.10
N ASN A 28 -10.81 -0.91 -22.79
CA ASN A 28 -11.60 -0.20 -21.79
C ASN A 28 -10.69 0.60 -20.84
N PRO A 29 -10.33 1.84 -21.21
CA PRO A 29 -9.50 2.69 -20.38
C PRO A 29 -10.12 3.12 -19.05
N GLN A 30 -11.43 2.93 -18.85
CA GLN A 30 -12.15 3.33 -17.64
C GLN A 30 -12.40 2.15 -16.68
N ASP A 31 -11.89 0.96 -17.00
CA ASP A 31 -11.96 -0.20 -16.13
C ASP A 31 -10.94 -0.09 -14.99
N ALA A 32 -11.40 0.32 -13.81
CA ALA A 32 -10.55 0.58 -12.64
C ALA A 32 -9.78 -0.67 -12.20
N GLU A 33 -10.43 -1.83 -12.22
CA GLU A 33 -9.84 -3.13 -11.86
C GLU A 33 -8.77 -3.55 -12.88
N ALA A 34 -9.03 -3.33 -14.18
CA ALA A 34 -8.03 -3.58 -15.22
C ALA A 34 -6.80 -2.69 -15.06
N GLN A 35 -6.99 -1.40 -14.73
CA GLN A 35 -5.88 -0.49 -14.45
C GLN A 35 -5.07 -1.01 -13.27
N TYR A 36 -5.71 -1.41 -12.17
CA TYR A 36 -5.02 -1.98 -11.01
C TYR A 36 -4.18 -3.20 -11.38
N TYR A 37 -4.75 -4.17 -12.11
CA TYR A 37 -3.99 -5.35 -12.49
C TYR A 37 -2.89 -5.08 -13.53
N ALA A 38 -3.02 -4.05 -14.37
CA ALA A 38 -1.94 -3.60 -15.26
C ALA A 38 -0.75 -3.00 -14.48
N ALA A 39 -0.95 -2.61 -13.21
CA ALA A 39 0.15 -2.21 -12.32
C ALA A 39 1.05 -3.39 -11.89
N THR A 40 0.78 -4.63 -12.33
CA THR A 40 1.68 -5.82 -12.21
C THR A 40 3.11 -5.55 -12.70
N ASN A 41 3.35 -4.47 -13.45
CA ASN A 41 4.69 -3.94 -13.72
C ASN A 41 5.58 -3.84 -12.47
N GLU A 42 5.04 -3.52 -11.28
CA GLU A 42 5.86 -3.45 -10.05
C GLU A 42 6.48 -4.82 -9.70
N VAL A 43 5.74 -5.92 -9.91
CA VAL A 43 6.21 -7.28 -9.64
C VAL A 43 7.37 -7.66 -10.58
N LEU A 44 7.46 -6.97 -11.72
CA LEU A 44 8.51 -7.11 -12.71
C LEU A 44 9.71 -6.18 -12.49
N GLY A 45 9.72 -5.40 -11.38
CA GLY A 45 10.76 -4.39 -11.12
C GLY A 45 10.66 -3.17 -12.05
N ARG A 46 9.44 -2.86 -12.51
CA ARG A 46 9.13 -1.73 -13.41
C ARG A 46 8.22 -0.75 -12.69
N GLU A 47 8.70 -0.24 -11.57
CA GLU A 47 7.93 0.58 -10.64
C GLU A 47 7.46 1.88 -11.31
N LYS A 48 8.30 2.50 -12.16
CA LYS A 48 7.93 3.73 -12.88
C LYS A 48 6.74 3.52 -13.81
N GLU A 49 6.69 2.37 -14.47
CA GLU A 49 5.63 1.96 -15.38
C GLU A 49 4.35 1.58 -14.63
N ALA A 50 4.46 1.10 -13.38
CA ALA A 50 3.31 0.73 -12.55
C ALA A 50 2.52 1.94 -12.02
N VAL A 51 3.21 3.04 -11.68
CA VAL A 51 2.61 4.27 -11.13
C VAL A 51 1.36 4.76 -11.87
N PRO A 52 1.38 5.01 -13.20
CA PRO A 52 0.22 5.57 -13.89
C PRO A 52 -0.99 4.63 -13.88
N TYR A 53 -0.76 3.31 -13.82
CA TYR A 53 -1.83 2.32 -13.72
C TYR A 53 -2.51 2.37 -12.35
N TYR A 54 -1.72 2.42 -11.27
CA TYR A 54 -2.24 2.58 -9.91
C TYR A 54 -2.98 3.91 -9.72
N GLU A 55 -2.36 5.03 -10.10
CA GLU A 55 -2.97 6.37 -9.98
C GLU A 55 -4.33 6.41 -10.70
N LYS A 56 -4.40 5.81 -11.89
CA LYS A 56 -5.62 5.76 -12.66
C LYS A 56 -6.66 4.82 -12.07
N ALA A 57 -6.27 3.66 -11.54
CA ALA A 57 -7.18 2.75 -10.85
C ALA A 57 -7.86 3.44 -9.67
N ILE A 58 -7.08 4.12 -8.81
CA ILE A 58 -7.59 4.87 -7.66
C ILE A 58 -8.49 6.03 -8.13
N ALA A 59 -8.08 6.79 -9.16
CA ALA A 59 -8.88 7.88 -9.70
C ALA A 59 -10.22 7.43 -10.31
N LEU A 60 -10.28 6.19 -10.81
CA LEU A 60 -11.51 5.57 -11.32
C LEU A 60 -12.37 4.93 -10.22
N GLY A 61 -11.96 5.03 -8.95
CA GLY A 61 -12.70 4.52 -7.80
C GLY A 61 -12.45 3.05 -7.49
N TYR A 62 -11.29 2.50 -7.86
CA TYR A 62 -10.87 1.19 -7.36
C TYR A 62 -10.60 1.29 -5.85
N ASP A 63 -11.62 0.92 -5.06
CA ASP A 63 -11.69 1.11 -3.61
C ASP A 63 -11.19 -0.13 -2.86
N GLU A 64 -10.02 -0.62 -3.24
CA GLU A 64 -9.36 -1.73 -2.56
C GLU A 64 -8.06 -1.23 -1.92
N VAL A 65 -7.86 -1.60 -0.67
CA VAL A 65 -6.67 -1.22 0.12
C VAL A 65 -5.36 -1.59 -0.57
N ASP A 66 -5.37 -2.66 -1.36
CA ASP A 66 -4.19 -3.13 -2.10
C ASP A 66 -3.67 -2.11 -3.12
N ALA A 67 -4.53 -1.26 -3.70
CA ALA A 67 -4.08 -0.22 -4.63
C ALA A 67 -3.31 0.90 -3.92
N TYR A 68 -3.75 1.31 -2.73
CA TYR A 68 -3.04 2.28 -1.90
C TYR A 68 -1.72 1.72 -1.39
N ILE A 69 -1.71 0.45 -0.95
CA ILE A 69 -0.51 -0.26 -0.51
C ILE A 69 0.49 -0.41 -1.68
N GLY A 70 0.02 -0.85 -2.85
CA GLY A 70 0.83 -1.05 -4.05
C GLY A 70 1.46 0.26 -4.52
N LEU A 71 0.66 1.32 -4.69
CA LEU A 71 1.16 2.63 -5.11
C LEU A 71 2.10 3.25 -4.08
N GLY A 72 1.76 3.20 -2.79
CA GLY A 72 2.61 3.70 -1.71
C GLY A 72 3.97 2.99 -1.66
N SER A 73 3.97 1.68 -1.82
CA SER A 73 5.19 0.86 -1.87
C SER A 73 6.01 1.16 -3.12
N THR A 74 5.37 1.27 -4.28
CA THR A 74 5.97 1.65 -5.56
C THR A 74 6.66 3.02 -5.46
N TYR A 75 5.99 4.03 -4.91
CA TYR A 75 6.60 5.35 -4.69
C TYR A 75 7.80 5.30 -3.74
N ARG A 76 7.73 4.49 -2.68
CA ARG A 76 8.86 4.32 -1.75
C ARG A 76 10.08 3.72 -2.42
N VAL A 77 9.90 2.71 -3.29
CA VAL A 77 10.99 2.12 -4.10
C VAL A 77 11.60 3.15 -5.04
N LEU A 78 10.77 4.05 -5.58
CA LEU A 78 11.20 5.16 -6.42
C LEU A 78 11.78 6.36 -5.64
N HIS A 79 11.95 6.24 -4.32
CA HIS A 79 12.40 7.32 -3.43
C HIS A 79 11.51 8.56 -3.41
N ARG A 80 10.24 8.43 -3.82
CA ARG A 80 9.21 9.47 -3.78
C ARG A 80 8.47 9.41 -2.45
N TYR A 81 9.16 9.73 -1.35
CA TYR A 81 8.67 9.47 0.00
C TYR A 81 7.45 10.31 0.40
N GLU A 82 7.38 11.56 -0.04
CA GLU A 82 6.23 12.44 0.20
C GLU A 82 4.97 11.91 -0.51
N ASP A 83 5.11 11.40 -1.73
CA ASP A 83 4.01 10.79 -2.47
C ASP A 83 3.58 9.47 -1.82
N ALA A 84 4.54 8.64 -1.41
CA ALA A 84 4.27 7.41 -0.67
C ALA A 84 3.51 7.69 0.64
N ARG A 85 3.96 8.68 1.42
CA ARG A 85 3.28 9.13 2.65
C ARG A 85 1.84 9.52 2.34
N LYS A 86 1.63 10.39 1.35
CA LYS A 86 0.29 10.90 1.00
C LYS A 86 -0.68 9.79 0.63
N ILE A 87 -0.26 8.86 -0.23
CA ILE A 87 -1.14 7.75 -0.66
C ILE A 87 -1.42 6.76 0.47
N LEU A 88 -0.41 6.46 1.31
CA LEU A 88 -0.60 5.58 2.45
C LEU A 88 -1.44 6.23 3.57
N GLU A 89 -1.34 7.55 3.77
CA GLU A 89 -2.24 8.32 4.65
C GLU A 89 -3.69 8.22 4.14
N GLN A 90 -3.92 8.43 2.84
CA GLN A 90 -5.24 8.27 2.23
C GLN A 90 -5.79 6.84 2.38
N GLY A 91 -4.96 5.82 2.18
CA GLY A 91 -5.33 4.43 2.41
C GLY A 91 -5.67 4.18 3.88
N TYR A 92 -4.89 4.73 4.81
CA TYR A 92 -5.11 4.54 6.25
C TYR A 92 -6.41 5.20 6.74
N GLU A 93 -6.75 6.37 6.19
CA GLU A 93 -8.03 7.04 6.45
C GLU A 93 -9.23 6.24 5.93
N GLN A 94 -9.11 5.63 4.74
CA GLN A 94 -10.19 4.85 4.12
C GLN A 94 -10.35 3.45 4.71
N PHE A 95 -9.25 2.82 5.12
CA PHE A 95 -9.22 1.45 5.64
C PHE A 95 -8.60 1.42 7.06
N PRO A 96 -9.22 2.05 8.07
CA PRO A 96 -8.65 2.19 9.42
C PRO A 96 -8.45 0.85 10.17
N ASP A 97 -9.12 -0.21 9.70
CA ASP A 97 -9.02 -1.57 10.26
C ASP A 97 -7.98 -2.44 9.55
N ASN A 98 -7.36 -1.96 8.47
CA ASN A 98 -6.30 -2.70 7.80
C ASN A 98 -4.98 -2.59 8.59
N PHE A 99 -4.54 -3.71 9.16
CA PHE A 99 -3.33 -3.79 9.98
C PHE A 99 -2.01 -3.70 9.19
N ALA A 100 -2.03 -3.85 7.87
CA ALA A 100 -0.83 -3.73 7.05
C ALA A 100 -0.46 -2.26 6.78
N LEU A 101 -1.44 -1.35 6.77
CA LEU A 101 -1.21 0.06 6.47
C LEU A 101 -0.31 0.79 7.49
N PRO A 102 -0.53 0.70 8.82
CA PRO A 102 0.31 1.42 9.78
C PRO A 102 1.82 1.17 9.64
N PRO A 103 2.32 -0.10 9.57
CA PRO A 103 3.75 -0.32 9.41
C PRO A 103 4.25 0.12 8.03
N LEU A 104 3.44 0.03 6.98
CA LEU A 104 3.80 0.53 5.66
C LEU A 104 3.89 2.06 5.62
N LEU A 105 2.98 2.78 6.28
CA LEU A 105 2.98 4.24 6.42
C LEU A 105 4.10 4.75 7.34
N ALA A 106 4.50 3.97 8.34
CA ALA A 106 5.66 4.29 9.17
C ALA A 106 6.97 4.36 8.36
N MET A 107 7.10 3.61 7.28
CA MET A 107 8.31 3.60 6.43
C MET A 107 8.60 4.96 5.78
N PRO A 108 7.68 5.59 5.00
CA PRO A 108 7.93 6.91 4.46
C PRO A 108 8.06 7.99 5.55
N TYR A 109 7.33 7.90 6.68
CA TYR A 109 7.58 8.81 7.80
C TYR A 109 9.04 8.72 8.29
N TYR A 110 9.58 7.51 8.43
CA TYR A 110 10.98 7.34 8.77
C TYR A 110 11.92 7.91 7.69
N ASN A 111 11.63 7.66 6.40
CA ASN A 111 12.43 8.21 5.29
C ASN A 111 12.43 9.76 5.28
N LEU A 112 11.34 10.38 5.72
CA LEU A 112 11.16 11.84 5.82
C LEU A 112 11.65 12.43 7.15
N GLN A 113 12.30 11.63 8.01
CA GLN A 113 12.75 12.02 9.35
C GLN A 113 11.63 12.41 10.32
N GLU A 114 10.38 12.04 10.01
CA GLU A 114 9.24 12.13 10.91
C GLU A 114 9.23 10.92 11.87
N HIS A 115 10.35 10.71 12.57
CA HIS A 115 10.61 9.51 13.37
C HIS A 115 9.58 9.30 14.49
N GLU A 116 9.11 10.39 15.09
CA GLU A 116 8.03 10.36 16.08
C GLU A 116 6.80 9.64 15.54
N LYS A 117 6.25 10.12 14.41
CA LYS A 117 5.05 9.53 13.79
C LYS A 117 5.26 8.07 13.41
N ALA A 118 6.43 7.73 12.88
CA ALA A 118 6.78 6.36 12.56
C ALA A 118 6.74 5.46 13.82
N THR A 119 7.39 5.88 14.90
CA THR A 119 7.41 5.13 16.17
C THR A 119 6.03 5.05 16.80
N THR A 120 5.25 6.13 16.81
CA THR A 120 3.87 6.15 17.29
C THR A 120 3.02 5.10 16.57
N LEU A 121 3.03 5.10 15.23
CA LEU A 121 2.27 4.14 14.43
C LEU A 121 2.68 2.70 14.71
N LEU A 122 3.98 2.43 14.80
CA LEU A 122 4.48 1.07 15.04
C LEU A 122 4.13 0.56 16.44
N LEU A 123 4.22 1.39 17.48
CA LEU A 123 3.84 1.03 18.85
C LEU A 123 2.33 0.77 18.95
N GLN A 124 1.51 1.66 18.38
CA GLN A 124 0.06 1.48 18.35
C GLN A 124 -0.34 0.24 17.57
N CYS A 125 0.28 0.00 16.41
CA CYS A 125 0.06 -1.20 15.61
C CYS A 125 0.44 -2.47 16.38
N TYR A 126 1.59 -2.47 17.05
CA TYR A 126 2.06 -3.58 17.87
C TYR A 126 1.06 -3.93 18.98
N VAL A 127 0.59 -2.93 19.74
CA VAL A 127 -0.41 -3.13 20.80
C VAL A 127 -1.74 -3.63 20.23
N LYS A 128 -2.22 -3.04 19.12
CA LYS A 128 -3.50 -3.40 18.49
C LYS A 128 -3.47 -4.83 17.92
N ALA A 129 -2.35 -5.27 17.36
CA ALA A 129 -2.22 -6.57 16.71
C ALA A 129 -1.83 -7.71 17.67
N SER A 130 -1.28 -7.40 18.85
CA SER A 130 -0.79 -8.41 19.78
C SER A 130 -1.92 -9.05 20.59
N LEU A 131 -1.94 -10.38 20.67
CA LEU A 131 -2.76 -11.13 21.64
C LEU A 131 -1.96 -11.55 22.88
N ASP A 132 -0.70 -11.13 22.97
CA ASP A 132 0.20 -11.47 24.07
C ASP A 132 -0.23 -10.76 25.37
N ASN A 133 -0.36 -11.52 26.45
CA ASN A 133 -0.87 -11.01 27.73
C ASN A 133 0.07 -9.96 28.34
N ASP A 134 1.39 -10.09 28.17
CA ASP A 134 2.35 -9.14 28.71
C ASP A 134 2.23 -7.81 27.95
N VAL A 135 2.12 -7.86 26.62
CA VAL A 135 1.86 -6.66 25.81
C VAL A 135 0.56 -5.98 26.22
N GLN A 136 -0.51 -6.76 26.42
CA GLN A 136 -1.80 -6.21 26.80
C GLN A 136 -1.78 -5.60 28.20
N ALA A 137 -1.03 -6.18 29.15
CA ALA A 137 -0.84 -5.62 30.49
C ALA A 137 -0.16 -4.24 30.46
N PHE A 138 0.75 -3.99 29.50
CA PHE A 138 1.44 -2.71 29.33
C PHE A 138 0.82 -1.79 28.26
N SER A 139 -0.28 -2.19 27.63
CA SER A 139 -0.93 -1.44 26.53
C SER A 139 -1.14 0.05 26.83
N ARG A 140 -1.63 0.38 28.03
CA ARG A 140 -1.84 1.76 28.48
C ARG A 140 -0.53 2.57 28.55
N ALA A 141 0.52 1.97 29.09
CA ALA A 141 1.83 2.61 29.20
C ALA A 141 2.48 2.81 27.82
N ILE A 142 2.39 1.79 26.96
CA ILE A 142 2.90 1.85 25.58
C ILE A 142 2.17 2.94 24.78
N ASN A 143 0.84 2.99 24.84
CA ASN A 143 0.06 4.01 24.14
C ASN A 143 0.27 5.43 24.69
N TYR A 144 0.46 5.56 26.01
CA TYR A 144 0.84 6.84 26.60
C TYR A 144 2.19 7.32 26.05
N TYR A 145 3.23 6.48 26.13
CA TYR A 145 4.55 6.82 25.61
C TYR A 145 4.53 7.11 24.10
N ALA A 146 3.77 6.34 23.32
CA ALA A 146 3.63 6.55 21.88
C ALA A 146 3.09 7.93 21.50
N THR A 147 2.45 8.67 22.42
CA THR A 147 1.90 10.02 22.19
C THR A 147 2.73 11.13 22.84
N HIS A 148 3.82 10.79 23.55
CA HIS A 148 4.67 11.70 24.33
C HIS A 148 6.16 11.42 24.07
N LEU A 149 6.53 11.07 22.83
CA LEU A 149 7.91 10.68 22.48
C LEU A 149 8.93 11.82 22.59
N ASN A 150 8.47 13.07 22.57
CA ASN A 150 9.29 14.28 22.59
C ASN A 150 9.15 15.09 23.90
N ASP A 151 8.44 14.56 24.89
CA ASP A 151 8.21 15.20 26.19
C ASP A 151 9.44 15.15 27.12
#